data_AF-A0A081BL71-F1
#
_entry.id   AF-A0A081BL71-F1
#
_cell.length_a   1.000
_cell.length_b   1.000
_cell.length_c   1.000
_cell.angle_alpha   90.00
_cell.angle_beta   90.00
_cell.angle_gamma   90.00
#
_symmetry.space_group_name_H-M   'P 1'
#
loop_
_entity.id
_entity.type
_entity.pdbx_description
1 polymer ?
#
loop_
_entity_poly.entity_id
_entity_poly.type
_entity_poly.pdbx_seq_one_letter_code
_entity_poly.pdbx_strand_id
1 'polypeptide(L)'
;IRNISQLHQWVISYNNDKLRVNQTTRKRVRKMGRKVTFDEKRQIVRWTIEHNNNYKAAAEKYDISYQRVYSWVRKYRVNSDWEVLKDNRGRNKGKEPTNELERLR
;
A
#
# COMPACT_ATOMS: atom_id res chain seq x y z
N ILE A 1 -21.49 -15.77 19.80
CA ILE A 1 -20.52 -15.97 20.91
C ILE A 1 -20.53 -17.46 21.24
N ARG A 2 -19.38 -18.14 21.23
CA ARG A 2 -19.32 -19.62 21.31
C ARG A 2 -19.18 -20.16 22.75
N ASN A 3 -19.06 -19.29 23.76
CA ASN A 3 -18.93 -19.65 25.17
C ASN A 3 -19.76 -18.70 26.05
N ILE A 4 -20.60 -19.25 26.94
CA ILE A 4 -21.50 -18.50 27.83
C ILE A 4 -20.73 -17.57 28.77
N SER A 5 -19.57 -17.98 29.26
CA SER A 5 -18.74 -17.15 30.14
C SER A 5 -18.23 -15.90 29.43
N GLN A 6 -17.94 -16.00 28.12
CA GLN A 6 -17.54 -14.83 27.31
C GLN A 6 -18.71 -13.84 27.13
N LEU A 7 -19.94 -14.35 26.97
CA LEU A 7 -21.14 -13.52 26.89
C LEU A 7 -21.41 -12.81 28.21
N HIS A 8 -21.38 -13.53 29.33
CA HIS A 8 -21.58 -12.96 30.67
C HIS A 8 -20.57 -11.85 30.97
N GLN A 9 -19.29 -12.11 30.66
CA GLN A 9 -18.23 -11.14 30.88
C GLN A 9 -18.36 -9.91 29.97
N TRP A 10 -18.85 -10.09 28.73
CA TRP A 10 -19.17 -8.98 27.81
C TRP A 10 -20.34 -8.13 28.34
N VAL A 11 -21.43 -8.75 28.78
CA VAL A 11 -22.61 -8.06 29.35
C VAL A 11 -22.22 -7.23 30.57
N ILE A 12 -21.44 -7.80 31.50
CA ILE A 12 -20.91 -7.08 32.66
C ILE A 12 -20.03 -5.90 32.22
N SER A 13 -19.16 -6.09 31.23
CA SER A 13 -18.26 -5.03 30.76
C SER A 13 -19.02 -3.89 30.05
N TYR A 14 -20.06 -4.23 29.29
CA TYR A 14 -20.94 -3.30 28.58
C TYR A 14 -21.73 -2.42 29.57
N ASN A 15 -22.39 -3.04 30.54
CA ASN A 15 -23.23 -2.32 31.51
C ASN A 15 -22.44 -1.47 32.53
N ASN A 16 -21.17 -1.79 32.76
CA ASN A 16 -20.32 -1.04 33.68
C ASN A 16 -19.52 0.08 32.99
N ASP A 17 -19.78 0.38 31.71
CA ASP A 17 -19.01 1.35 30.90
C ASP A 17 -17.49 1.05 30.86
N LYS A 18 -17.13 -0.22 31.14
CA LYS A 18 -15.76 -0.74 31.23
C LYS A 18 -15.32 -1.40 29.92
N LEU A 19 -16.00 -1.15 28.81
CA LEU A 19 -15.54 -1.55 27.48
C LEU A 19 -14.32 -0.73 27.07
N ARG A 20 -13.21 -0.92 27.78
CA ARG A 20 -11.90 -0.54 27.29
C ARG A 20 -11.64 -1.44 26.10
N VAL A 21 -11.65 -0.84 24.92
CA VAL A 21 -11.14 -1.49 23.72
C VAL A 21 -9.66 -1.75 24.00
N ASN A 22 -9.33 -2.92 24.56
CA ASN A 22 -7.95 -3.39 24.79
C ASN A 22 -7.27 -3.75 23.47
N GLN A 23 -7.51 -2.94 22.44
CA GLN A 23 -6.77 -2.89 21.22
C GLN A 23 -6.38 -1.44 21.00
N THR A 24 -5.42 -0.97 21.79
CA THR A 24 -4.29 -0.33 21.10
C THR A 24 -3.72 -1.42 20.20
N THR A 25 -4.24 -1.56 18.98
CA THR A 25 -3.47 -2.14 17.90
C THR A 25 -2.17 -1.38 17.97
N ARG A 26 -1.11 -2.00 18.51
CA ARG A 26 0.21 -1.38 18.57
C ARG A 26 0.54 -1.16 17.10
N LYS A 27 0.24 0.04 16.58
CA LYS A 27 0.60 0.46 15.23
C LYS A 27 2.10 0.34 15.23
N ARG A 28 2.62 -0.77 14.67
CA ARG A 28 4.06 -0.93 14.51
C ARG A 28 4.50 0.28 13.72
N VAL A 29 5.32 1.12 14.33
CA VAL A 29 5.97 2.22 13.64
C VAL A 29 6.80 1.57 12.56
N ARG A 30 6.33 1.68 11.31
CA ARG A 30 7.06 1.14 10.17
C ARG A 30 8.28 2.02 9.97
N LYS A 31 9.48 1.42 9.98
CA LYS A 31 10.67 2.10 9.47
C LYS A 31 10.40 2.41 8.00
N MET A 32 10.31 3.70 7.68
CA MET A 32 10.12 4.14 6.30
C MET A 32 11.41 3.85 5.55
N GLY A 33 11.33 3.01 4.51
CA GLY A 33 12.47 2.71 3.67
C GLY A 33 12.93 3.92 2.87
N ARG A 34 14.10 3.78 2.23
CA ARG A 34 14.70 4.77 1.33
C ARG A 34 13.67 5.37 0.35
N LYS A 35 13.65 6.69 0.24
CA LYS A 35 12.87 7.40 -0.78
C LYS A 35 13.58 7.22 -2.12
N VAL A 36 12.81 6.85 -3.14
CA VAL A 36 13.31 6.60 -4.50
C VAL A 36 12.60 7.59 -5.39
N THR A 37 13.35 8.36 -6.16
CA THR A 37 12.78 9.36 -7.08
C THR A 37 12.16 8.66 -8.29
N PHE A 38 11.34 9.40 -9.06
CA PHE A 38 10.73 8.84 -10.26
C PHE A 38 11.77 8.43 -11.30
N ASP A 39 12.81 9.24 -11.50
CA ASP A 39 13.89 8.95 -12.45
C ASP A 39 14.70 7.72 -12.05
N GLU A 40 15.06 7.62 -10.78
CA GLU A 40 15.75 6.45 -10.23
C GLU A 40 14.89 5.19 -10.41
N LYS A 41 13.58 5.30 -10.19
CA LYS A 41 12.63 4.21 -10.41
C LYS A 41 12.58 3.74 -11.86
N ARG A 42 12.64 4.67 -12.83
CA ARG A 42 12.74 4.33 -14.27
C ARG A 42 14.04 3.60 -14.57
N GLN A 43 15.15 4.09 -14.05
CA GLN A 43 16.47 3.48 -14.22
C GLN A 43 16.51 2.05 -13.69
N ILE A 44 15.95 1.81 -12.50
CA ILE A 44 15.90 0.48 -11.87
C ILE A 44 15.08 -0.49 -12.71
N VAL A 45 13.90 -0.07 -13.18
CA VAL A 45 13.03 -0.93 -13.99
C VAL A 45 13.71 -1.28 -15.31
N ARG A 46 14.29 -0.29 -16.00
CA ARG A 46 15.04 -0.51 -17.24
C ARG A 46 16.20 -1.49 -17.04
N TRP A 47 17.04 -1.23 -16.03
CA TRP A 47 18.16 -2.10 -15.69
C TRP A 47 17.70 -3.54 -15.40
N THR A 48 16.59 -3.70 -14.67
CA THR A 48 16.05 -5.02 -14.32
C THR A 48 15.59 -5.79 -15.56
N ILE A 49 14.95 -5.12 -16.53
CA ILE A 49 14.49 -5.74 -17.78
C ILE A 49 15.69 -6.16 -18.64
N GLU A 50 16.71 -5.30 -18.76
CA GLU A 50 17.95 -5.59 -19.49
C GLU A 50 18.72 -6.79 -18.91
N HIS A 51 18.67 -6.98 -17.58
CA HIS A 51 19.34 -8.07 -16.87
C HIS A 51 18.44 -9.31 -16.70
N ASN A 52 17.62 -9.61 -17.71
CA ASN A 52 16.74 -10.78 -17.76
C ASN A 52 15.78 -10.91 -16.56
N ASN A 53 15.27 -9.78 -16.05
CA ASN A 53 14.40 -9.70 -14.88
C ASN A 53 15.04 -10.20 -13.58
N ASN A 54 16.35 -10.01 -13.41
CA ASN A 54 17.02 -10.34 -12.15
C ASN A 54 16.69 -9.32 -11.04
N TYR A 55 15.52 -9.51 -10.42
CA TYR A 55 15.02 -8.65 -9.34
C TYR A 55 15.89 -8.66 -8.09
N LYS A 56 16.61 -9.76 -7.83
CA LYS A 56 17.50 -9.88 -6.67
C LYS A 56 18.73 -8.99 -6.85
N ALA A 57 19.38 -9.08 -8.01
CA ALA A 57 20.52 -8.23 -8.32
C ALA A 57 20.14 -6.74 -8.36
N ALA A 58 18.94 -6.41 -8.84
CA ALA A 58 18.43 -5.03 -8.82
C ALA A 58 18.19 -4.54 -7.37
N ALA A 59 17.63 -5.39 -6.52
CA ALA A 59 17.39 -5.06 -5.12
C ALA A 59 18.70 -4.77 -4.37
N GLU A 60 19.73 -5.59 -4.59
CA GLU A 60 21.06 -5.44 -4.01
C GLU A 60 21.77 -4.20 -4.55
N LYS A 61 21.77 -4.00 -5.88
CA LYS A 61 22.48 -2.88 -6.53
C LYS A 61 21.99 -1.50 -6.10
N TYR A 62 20.68 -1.36 -5.88
CA TYR A 62 20.07 -0.06 -5.58
C TYR A 62 19.63 0.08 -4.11
N ASP A 63 19.95 -0.90 -3.24
CA ASP A 63 19.52 -0.95 -1.84
C ASP A 63 18.00 -0.74 -1.68
N ILE A 64 17.22 -1.49 -2.47
CA ILE A 64 15.76 -1.40 -2.50
C ILE A 64 15.17 -2.77 -2.28
N SER A 65 14.07 -2.84 -1.51
CA SER A 65 13.33 -4.07 -1.32
C SER A 65 12.92 -4.71 -2.66
N TYR A 66 13.20 -6.01 -2.78
CA TYR A 66 12.77 -6.88 -3.89
C TYR A 66 11.31 -6.63 -4.30
N GLN A 67 10.41 -6.53 -3.32
CA GLN A 67 8.97 -6.35 -3.55
C GLN A 67 8.67 -5.03 -4.27
N ARG A 68 9.46 -3.98 -4.02
CA ARG A 68 9.32 -2.69 -4.71
C ARG A 68 9.71 -2.82 -6.18
N VAL A 69 10.88 -3.41 -6.45
CA VAL A 69 11.37 -3.64 -7.82
C VAL A 69 10.38 -4.46 -8.63
N TYR A 70 9.95 -5.61 -8.08
CA TYR A 70 8.95 -6.48 -8.72
C TYR A 70 7.65 -5.73 -9.04
N SER A 71 7.13 -4.98 -8.08
CA SER A 71 5.88 -4.21 -8.26
C SER A 71 6.00 -3.16 -9.37
N TRP A 72 7.16 -2.54 -9.52
CA TRP A 72 7.39 -1.53 -10.55
C TRP A 72 7.51 -2.14 -11.93
N VAL A 73 8.30 -3.20 -12.08
CA VAL A 73 8.43 -3.93 -13.35
C VAL A 73 7.10 -4.51 -13.78
N ARG A 74 6.31 -5.08 -12.85
CA ARG A 74 4.96 -5.58 -13.14
C ARG A 74 4.03 -4.49 -13.65
N LYS A 75 4.02 -3.31 -13.00
CA LYS A 75 3.18 -2.18 -13.45
C LYS A 75 3.59 -1.66 -14.82
N TYR A 76 4.89 -1.60 -15.09
CA TYR A 76 5.42 -1.21 -16.38
C TYR A 76 5.02 -2.22 -17.47
N ARG A 77 5.12 -3.53 -17.23
CA ARG A 77 4.72 -4.56 -18.20
C ARG A 77 3.24 -4.56 -18.57
N VAL A 78 2.36 -4.16 -17.64
CA VAL A 78 0.91 -4.14 -17.89
C VAL A 78 0.49 -2.94 -18.75
N ASN A 79 1.06 -1.76 -18.50
CA ASN A 79 0.62 -0.52 -19.15
C ASN A 79 1.61 -0.01 -20.22
N SER A 80 2.84 -0.55 -20.25
CA SER A 80 3.96 -0.09 -21.09
C SER A 80 4.27 1.41 -21.00
N ASP A 81 3.86 2.05 -19.92
CA ASP A 81 3.97 3.49 -19.69
C ASP A 81 4.72 3.76 -18.38
N TRP A 82 5.52 4.83 -18.37
CA TRP A 82 6.26 5.30 -17.20
C TRP A 82 5.39 6.11 -16.25
N GLU A 83 4.35 6.80 -16.72
CA GLU A 83 3.49 7.63 -15.86
C GLU A 83 2.78 6.81 -14.76
N VAL A 84 2.55 5.51 -15.00
CA VAL A 84 1.97 4.59 -14.02
C VAL A 84 2.88 4.32 -12.80
N LEU A 85 4.16 4.69 -12.92
CA LEU A 85 5.14 4.61 -11.84
C LEU A 85 5.22 5.90 -11.01
N LYS A 86 4.57 6.99 -11.45
CA LYS A 86 4.53 8.25 -10.72
C LYS A 86 3.77 8.09 -9.41
N ASP A 87 4.24 8.74 -8.36
CA ASP A 87 3.57 8.68 -7.07
C ASP A 87 2.34 9.59 -7.08
N ASN A 88 1.14 8.98 -7.04
CA ASN A 88 -0.14 9.68 -7.00
C ASN A 88 -0.80 9.62 -5.61
N ARG A 89 -0.07 9.19 -4.56
CA ARG A 89 -0.60 9.17 -3.20
C ARG A 89 -1.02 10.59 -2.77
N GLY A 90 -2.22 10.71 -2.21
CA GLY A 90 -2.77 12.00 -1.78
C GLY A 90 -3.36 12.86 -2.90
N ARG A 91 -3.25 12.45 -4.17
CA ARG A 91 -3.97 13.05 -5.29
C ARG A 91 -5.12 12.12 -5.67
N ASN A 92 -6.34 12.46 -5.25
CA ASN A 92 -7.53 11.76 -5.73
C ASN A 92 -7.54 11.88 -7.26
N LYS A 93 -7.73 10.76 -7.97
CA LYS A 93 -8.23 10.83 -9.34
C LYS A 93 -9.50 11.68 -9.29
N GLY A 94 -9.62 12.68 -10.16
CA GLY A 94 -10.86 13.46 -10.27
C GLY A 94 -12.03 12.47 -10.32
N LYS A 95 -13.05 12.69 -9.49
CA LYS A 95 -14.24 11.83 -9.56
C LYS A 95 -14.80 12.02 -10.95
N GLU A 96 -14.75 10.96 -11.78
CA GLU A 96 -15.63 10.87 -12.93
C GLU A 96 -17.05 11.03 -12.35
N PRO A 97 -17.85 12.00 -12.83
CA PRO A 97 -19.18 12.22 -12.31
C PRO A 97 -19.96 10.93 -12.48
N THR A 98 -20.39 10.36 -11.36
CA THR A 98 -21.05 9.03 -11.34
C THR A 98 -22.52 9.13 -11.75
N ASN A 99 -23.03 10.35 -11.90
CA ASN A 99 -24.39 10.67 -12.26
C ASN A 99 -24.45 11.91 -13.16
N GLU A 100 -25.47 11.99 -14.01
CA GLU A 100 -25.75 13.10 -14.94
C GLU A 100 -25.92 14.44 -14.20
N LEU A 101 -26.48 14.41 -12.98
CA LEU A 101 -26.62 15.59 -12.12
C LEU A 101 -25.29 16.18 -11.64
N GLU A 102 -24.22 15.38 -11.52
CA GLU A 102 -22.88 15.90 -11.19
C GLU A 102 -22.17 16.53 -12.40
N ARG A 103 -22.60 16.24 -13.65
CA ARG A 103 -22.02 16.83 -14.87
C ARG A 103 -22.50 18.24 -15.18
N LEU A 104 -23.72 18.58 -14.76
CA LEU A 104 -24.41 19.84 -15.07
C LEU A 104 -24.18 20.94 -14.01
N ARG A 105 -23.28 20.70 -13.06
CA ARG A 105 -22.98 21.60 -11.93
C ARG A 105 -21.58 22.19 -12.08
#